data_AF-A0A2V6EHB1-F1
#
_entry.id   AF-A0A2V6EHB1-F1
#
_cell.length_a   1.000
_cell.length_b   1.000
_cell.length_c   1.000
_cell.angle_alpha   90.00
_cell.angle_beta   90.00
_cell.angle_gamma   90.00
#
_symmetry.space_group_name_H-M   'P 1'
#
loop_
_entity.id
_entity.type
_entity.pdbx_description
1 polymer ?
#
loop_
_entity_poly.entity_id
_entity_poly.type
_entity_poly.pdbx_seq_one_letter_code
_entity_poly.pdbx_strand_id
1 'polypeptide(L)'
;MKAKSTILLLYIAWVIAAVTLVFAAAEKQPDSFYTLLRWVCCAVFAYSAVTSFQMKRMLWLCIFTTLAIIFNPIFVLQLDRNQWIIADWFSIGAMVIAAVVFWKRSRT
;
A
#
# COMPACT_ATOMS: atom_id res chain seq x y z
N MET A 1 -23.85 -4.74 -6.28
CA MET A 1 -23.59 -3.71 -5.26
C MET A 1 -22.31 -3.93 -4.45
N LYS A 2 -21.96 -5.18 -4.06
CA LYS A 2 -20.75 -5.50 -3.25
C LYS A 2 -19.42 -5.00 -3.84
N ALA A 3 -19.19 -5.19 -5.14
CA ALA A 3 -17.91 -4.87 -5.79
C ALA A 3 -17.55 -3.38 -5.79
N LYS A 4 -18.53 -2.47 -5.94
CA LYS A 4 -18.28 -1.02 -5.87
C LYS A 4 -17.83 -0.58 -4.47
N SER A 5 -18.43 -1.15 -3.42
CA SER A 5 -18.10 -0.83 -2.03
C SER A 5 -16.70 -1.33 -1.65
N THR A 6 -16.29 -2.50 -2.12
CA THR A 6 -14.93 -3.04 -1.92
C THR A 6 -13.86 -2.14 -2.54
N ILE A 7 -14.09 -1.65 -3.77
CA ILE A 7 -13.17 -0.74 -4.46
C ILE A 7 -13.07 0.59 -3.71
N LEU A 8 -14.19 1.13 -3.23
CA LEU A 8 -14.24 2.39 -2.50
C LEU A 8 -13.47 2.31 -1.17
N LEU A 9 -13.61 1.20 -0.43
CA LEU A 9 -12.80 0.91 0.75
C LEU A 9 -11.30 0.84 0.44
N LEU A 10 -10.95 0.27 -0.71
CA LEU A 10 -9.55 0.16 -1.17
C LEU A 10 -8.95 1.53 -1.47
N TYR A 11 -9.72 2.42 -2.11
CA TYR A 11 -9.32 3.81 -2.31
C TYR A 11 -9.12 4.56 -1.00
N ILE A 12 -10.03 4.41 -0.03
CA ILE A 12 -9.89 5.02 1.28
C ILE A 12 -8.62 4.50 1.97
N ALA A 13 -8.39 3.19 1.95
CA ALA A 13 -7.21 2.55 2.50
C ALA A 13 -5.91 3.09 1.86
N TRP A 14 -5.91 3.29 0.55
CA TRP A 14 -4.77 3.88 -0.17
C TRP A 14 -4.54 5.34 0.16
N VAL A 15 -5.60 6.14 0.29
CA VAL A 15 -5.48 7.54 0.70
C VAL A 15 -4.90 7.63 2.11
N ILE A 16 -5.37 6.78 3.04
CA ILE A 16 -4.83 6.73 4.41
C ILE A 16 -3.34 6.38 4.36
N ALA A 17 -2.95 5.31 3.67
CA ALA A 17 -1.55 4.91 3.54
C ALA A 17 -0.68 6.03 2.93
N ALA A 18 -1.15 6.66 1.85
CA ALA A 18 -0.45 7.77 1.20
C ALA A 18 -0.26 8.97 2.14
N VAL A 19 -1.30 9.35 2.90
CA VAL A 19 -1.23 10.43 3.89
C VAL A 19 -0.21 10.10 4.98
N THR A 20 -0.23 8.88 5.53
CA THR A 20 0.76 8.46 6.54
C THR A 20 2.19 8.43 5.99
N LEU A 21 2.39 8.01 4.74
CA LEU A 21 3.71 8.03 4.08
C LEU A 21 4.22 9.46 3.85
N VAL A 22 3.35 10.37 3.41
CA VAL A 22 3.69 11.79 3.24
C VAL A 22 4.04 12.43 4.59
N PHE A 23 3.29 12.14 5.65
CA PHE A 23 3.62 12.58 7.01
C PHE A 23 4.97 12.03 7.49
N ALA A 24 5.27 10.75 7.19
CA ALA A 24 6.56 10.14 7.53
C ALA A 24 7.75 10.77 6.77
N ALA A 25 7.51 11.31 5.58
CA ALA A 25 8.49 11.98 4.75
C ALA A 25 8.68 13.46 5.12
N ALA A 26 7.62 14.13 5.58
CA ALA A 26 7.65 15.56 5.92
C ALA A 26 8.46 15.86 7.19
N GLU A 27 8.40 15.00 8.20
CA GLU A 27 9.10 15.20 9.47
C GLU A 27 9.73 13.90 9.99
N LYS A 28 10.87 14.00 10.69
CA LYS A 28 11.42 12.89 11.49
C LYS A 28 10.51 12.67 12.70
N GLN A 29 9.51 11.81 12.51
CA GLN A 29 8.60 11.39 13.57
C GLN A 29 9.26 10.35 14.49
N PRO A 30 8.80 10.19 15.74
CA PRO A 30 9.34 9.20 16.68
C PRO A 30 9.22 7.78 16.12
N ASP A 31 10.08 6.87 16.59
CA ASP A 31 10.15 5.48 16.09
C ASP A 31 8.81 4.72 16.18
N SER A 32 7.96 5.08 17.16
CA SER A 32 6.59 4.58 17.30
C SER A 32 5.72 4.89 16.07
N PHE A 33 5.91 6.05 15.42
CA PHE A 33 5.18 6.43 14.21
C PHE A 33 5.57 5.54 13.02
N TYR A 34 6.86 5.25 12.85
CA TYR A 34 7.33 4.34 11.80
C TYR A 34 6.87 2.90 12.03
N THR A 35 6.65 2.50 13.28
CA THR A 35 6.04 1.20 13.59
C THR A 35 4.59 1.19 13.15
N LEU A 36 3.79 2.20 13.53
CA LEU A 36 2.38 2.32 13.10
C LEU A 36 2.23 2.42 11.59
N LEU A 37 3.10 3.19 10.92
CA LEU A 37 3.16 3.31 9.46
C LEU A 37 3.27 1.92 8.82
N ARG A 38 4.19 1.08 9.29
CA ARG A 38 4.37 -0.28 8.78
C ARG A 38 3.13 -1.14 8.97
N TRP A 39 2.49 -1.07 10.15
CA TRP A 39 1.23 -1.78 10.40
C TRP A 39 0.12 -1.34 9.42
N VAL A 40 -0.04 -0.03 9.22
CA VAL A 40 -1.03 0.52 8.28
C VAL A 40 -0.72 0.10 6.85
N CYS A 41 0.51 0.34 6.37
CA CYS A 41 0.94 -0.04 5.03
C CYS A 41 0.79 -1.55 4.79
N CYS A 42 1.21 -2.39 5.75
CA CYS A 42 1.07 -3.84 5.67
C CYS A 42 -0.40 -4.26 5.53
N ALA A 43 -1.30 -3.73 6.37
CA ALA A 43 -2.73 -4.04 6.31
C ALA A 43 -3.35 -3.60 4.95
N VAL A 44 -2.97 -2.42 4.47
CA VAL A 44 -3.46 -1.85 3.21
C VAL A 44 -2.97 -2.69 2.01
N PHE A 45 -1.69 -3.09 1.99
CA PHE A 45 -1.14 -3.93 0.92
C PHE A 45 -1.70 -5.35 0.96
N ALA A 46 -1.87 -5.95 2.14
CA ALA A 46 -2.51 -7.25 2.28
C ALA A 46 -3.95 -7.24 1.73
N TYR A 47 -4.74 -6.22 2.08
CA TYR A 47 -6.09 -6.06 1.55
C TYR A 47 -6.11 -5.84 0.03
N SER A 48 -5.13 -5.09 -0.50
CA SER A 48 -4.94 -4.87 -1.93
C SER A 48 -4.58 -6.15 -2.68
N ALA A 49 -3.75 -7.02 -2.07
CA ALA A 49 -3.38 -8.32 -2.62
C ALA A 49 -4.59 -9.26 -2.69
N VAL A 50 -5.39 -9.35 -1.62
CA VAL A 50 -6.63 -10.15 -1.59
C VAL A 50 -7.63 -9.66 -2.64
N THR A 51 -7.79 -8.36 -2.79
CA THR A 51 -8.69 -7.82 -3.83
C THR A 51 -8.16 -8.11 -5.23
N SER A 52 -6.84 -8.01 -5.43
CA SER A 52 -6.21 -8.35 -6.71
C SER A 52 -6.38 -9.84 -7.06
N PHE A 53 -6.35 -10.72 -6.05
CA PHE A 53 -6.67 -12.14 -6.20
C PHE A 53 -8.12 -12.34 -6.67
N GLN A 54 -9.08 -11.67 -6.03
CA GLN A 54 -10.50 -11.74 -6.43
C GLN A 54 -10.73 -11.23 -7.85
N MET A 55 -9.98 -10.22 -8.28
CA MET A 55 -10.04 -9.69 -9.65
C MET A 55 -9.22 -10.50 -10.67
N LYS A 56 -8.66 -11.66 -10.27
CA LYS A 56 -7.80 -12.53 -11.09
C LYS A 56 -6.60 -11.80 -11.71
N ARG A 57 -6.08 -10.78 -11.04
CA ARG A 57 -4.93 -9.98 -11.49
C ARG A 57 -3.65 -10.46 -10.81
N MET A 58 -3.06 -11.50 -11.37
CA MET A 58 -1.89 -12.18 -10.80
C MET A 58 -0.66 -11.25 -10.65
N LEU A 59 -0.44 -10.36 -11.62
CA LEU A 59 0.65 -9.35 -11.55
C LEU A 59 0.48 -8.43 -10.33
N TRP A 60 -0.71 -7.85 -10.15
CA TRP A 60 -0.99 -6.94 -9.04
C TRP A 60 -0.97 -7.63 -7.68
N LEU A 61 -1.44 -8.88 -7.62
CA LEU A 61 -1.30 -9.73 -6.45
C LEU A 61 0.16 -9.88 -6.05
N CYS A 62 1.04 -10.27 -6.97
CA CYS A 62 2.46 -10.44 -6.66
C CYS A 62 3.12 -9.13 -6.18
N ILE A 63 2.78 -8.00 -6.81
CA ILE A 63 3.30 -6.69 -6.40
C ILE A 63 2.85 -6.35 -4.97
N PHE A 64 1.54 -6.41 -4.69
CA PHE A 64 1.02 -6.05 -3.37
C PHE A 64 1.43 -7.03 -2.27
N THR A 65 1.54 -8.32 -2.57
CA THR A 65 2.06 -9.31 -1.62
C THR A 65 3.52 -9.02 -1.28
N THR A 66 4.35 -8.72 -2.28
CA THR A 66 5.76 -8.35 -2.05
C THR A 66 5.87 -7.08 -1.20
N LEU A 67 5.07 -6.06 -1.50
CA LEU A 67 5.01 -4.83 -0.70
C LEU A 67 4.55 -5.10 0.73
N ALA A 68 3.53 -5.93 0.94
CA ALA A 68 3.08 -6.31 2.28
C ALA A 68 4.19 -6.98 3.10
N ILE A 69 5.03 -7.80 2.45
CA ILE A 69 6.20 -8.43 3.10
C ILE A 69 7.27 -7.40 3.45
N ILE A 70 7.58 -6.47 2.54
CA ILE A 70 8.58 -5.41 2.78
C ILE A 70 8.17 -4.50 3.94
N PHE A 71 6.89 -4.15 4.02
CA PHE A 71 6.33 -3.30 5.07
C PHE A 71 5.85 -4.07 6.30
N ASN A 72 6.18 -5.37 6.41
CA ASN A 72 5.70 -6.21 7.50
C ASN A 72 6.30 -5.77 8.85
N PRO A 73 5.48 -5.43 9.86
CA PRO A 73 5.99 -5.02 11.18
C PRO A 73 6.66 -6.17 11.95
N ILE A 74 6.39 -7.44 11.60
CA ILE A 74 6.96 -8.61 12.28
C ILE A 74 8.43 -8.79 11.88
N PHE A 75 8.77 -8.53 10.62
CA PHE A 75 10.13 -8.62 10.10
C PHE A 75 10.59 -7.23 9.67
N VAL A 76 11.02 -6.43 10.65
CA VAL A 76 11.62 -5.11 10.36
C VAL A 76 12.94 -5.33 9.65
N LEU A 77 12.92 -5.17 8.32
CA LEU A 77 14.14 -5.16 7.53
C LEU A 77 14.99 -3.95 7.98
N GLN A 78 16.21 -4.21 8.42
CA GLN A 78 17.22 -3.19 8.75
C GLN A 78 17.78 -2.57 7.45
N LEU A 79 16.89 -1.94 6.68
CA LEU A 79 17.25 -1.19 5.48
C LEU A 79 17.69 0.22 5.88
N ASP A 80 18.65 0.76 5.15
CA ASP A 80 19.07 2.14 5.30
C ASP A 80 17.92 3.10 4.97
N ARG A 81 17.97 4.31 5.54
CA ARG A 81 16.94 5.34 5.31
C ARG A 81 16.72 5.63 3.83
N ASN A 82 17.79 5.59 3.03
CA ASN A 82 17.70 5.77 1.58
C ASN A 82 16.94 4.61 0.88
N GLN A 83 17.15 3.38 1.34
CA GLN A 83 16.44 2.21 0.82
C GLN A 83 14.95 2.24 1.19
N TRP A 84 14.61 2.68 2.41
CA TRP A 84 13.22 2.90 2.81
C TRP A 84 12.54 3.99 1.96
N ILE A 85 13.21 5.12 1.69
CA ILE A 85 12.67 6.18 0.81
C ILE A 85 12.37 5.62 -0.59
N ILE A 86 13.26 4.80 -1.15
CA ILE A 86 13.04 4.17 -2.46
C ILE A 86 11.82 3.23 -2.41
N ALA A 87 11.69 2.41 -1.36
CA ALA A 87 10.57 1.52 -1.18
C ALA A 87 9.24 2.28 -1.02
N ASP A 88 9.24 3.39 -0.28
CA ASP A 88 8.08 4.26 -0.09
C ASP A 88 7.63 4.87 -1.42
N TRP A 89 8.55 5.47 -2.18
CA TRP A 89 8.26 6.03 -3.51
C TRP A 89 7.76 4.98 -4.50
N PHE A 90 8.38 3.80 -4.50
CA PHE A 90 7.94 2.69 -5.34
C PHE A 90 6.52 2.24 -4.97
N SER A 91 6.21 2.18 -3.69
CA SER A 91 4.89 1.82 -3.17
C SER A 91 3.83 2.84 -3.57
N ILE A 92 4.11 4.13 -3.42
CA ILE A 92 3.23 5.21 -3.85
C ILE A 92 2.96 5.11 -5.36
N GLY A 93 4.02 4.94 -6.16
CA GLY A 93 3.90 4.76 -7.61
C GLY A 93 3.02 3.55 -7.97
N ALA A 94 3.26 2.40 -7.33
CA ALA A 94 2.46 1.19 -7.53
C ALA A 94 0.98 1.41 -7.17
N MET A 95 0.68 2.09 -6.06
CA MET A 95 -0.68 2.42 -5.64
C MET A 95 -1.39 3.36 -6.63
N VAL A 96 -0.70 4.39 -7.12
CA VAL A 96 -1.27 5.34 -8.09
C VAL A 96 -1.58 4.63 -9.41
N ILE A 97 -0.65 3.82 -9.93
CA ILE A 97 -0.89 3.06 -11.16
C ILE A 97 -2.03 2.07 -10.93
N ALA A 98 -2.05 1.36 -9.80
CA ALA A 98 -3.13 0.45 -9.46
C ALA A 98 -4.48 1.20 -9.45
N ALA A 99 -4.55 2.36 -8.82
CA ALA A 99 -5.73 3.22 -8.82
C ALA A 99 -6.21 3.53 -10.23
N VAL A 100 -5.35 4.02 -11.11
CA VAL A 100 -5.75 4.28 -12.50
C VAL A 100 -6.29 3.03 -13.19
N VAL A 101 -5.63 1.87 -13.03
CA VAL A 101 -6.02 0.61 -13.68
C VAL A 101 -7.33 0.04 -13.08
N PHE A 102 -7.58 0.19 -11.78
CA PHE A 102 -8.84 -0.20 -11.15
C PHE A 102 -9.97 0.82 -11.41
N TRP A 103 -9.66 2.12 -11.54
CA TRP A 103 -10.62 3.17 -11.91
C TRP A 103 -11.15 2.94 -13.33
N LYS A 104 -10.27 2.72 -14.31
CA LYS A 104 -10.66 2.55 -15.71
C LYS A 104 -11.66 1.40 -15.88
N ARG A 105 -11.55 0.36 -15.04
CA ARG A 105 -12.43 -0.81 -15.07
C ARG A 105 -13.78 -0.58 -14.37
N SER A 106 -13.89 0.32 -13.40
CA SER A 106 -15.18 0.59 -12.73
C SER A 106 -16.18 1.32 -13.63
N ARG A 107 -15.69 1.90 -14.74
CA ARG A 107 -16.43 2.69 -15.72
C ARG A 107 -16.81 1.91 -16.99
N THR A 108 -16.30 0.69 -17.18
CA THR A 108 -16.63 -0.23 -18.28
C THR A 108 -17.42 -1.42 -17.75
#